data_AF-A0A1Y1WD04-F1
#
_entry.id   AF-A0A1Y1WD04-F1
#
_cell.length_a   1.000
_cell.length_b   1.000
_cell.length_c   1.000
_cell.angle_alpha   90.00
_cell.angle_beta   90.00
_cell.angle_gamma   90.00
#
_symmetry.space_group_name_H-M   'P 1'
#
loop_
_entity.id
_entity.type
_entity.pdbx_description
1 polymer ?
#
loop_
_entity_poly.entity_id
_entity_poly.type
_entity_poly.pdbx_seq_one_letter_code
_entity_poly.pdbx_strand_id
1 'polypeptide(L)'
;MGWKHLGVAFERTGRVLNVTCTPLGRKYAAPKLLNHVTAPDVIIWSAVLASACLPGVLPPMVLLQKTGGVVQAYTGSGVLWRDGSFRNDIPSHELRASLNVQFTVVSQVNPHVTLFFYDRDGAIGQPPARRLSSVWRGGFVLSALEHFLKLDIRKWLRLLRDLDLVPLLFGQDWSYVWLQKFDGSVTVRPKATVGEYLRLLRDPTRWAGCWIGW
;
A
#
# COMPACT_ATOMS: atom_id res chain seq x y z
N MET A 1 -3.13 -32.91 3.34
CA MET A 1 -3.30 -31.45 3.54
C MET A 1 -3.21 -30.74 2.19
N GLY A 2 -4.26 -30.04 1.73
CA GLY A 2 -4.29 -29.39 0.41
C GLY A 2 -4.58 -27.88 0.45
N TRP A 3 -4.82 -27.29 -0.73
CA TRP A 3 -5.43 -25.97 -0.96
C TRP A 3 -4.67 -24.71 -0.44
N LYS A 4 -3.41 -24.44 -0.85
CA LYS A 4 -2.67 -23.19 -0.47
C LYS A 4 -1.83 -22.47 -1.56
N HIS A 5 -1.99 -22.75 -2.86
CA HIS A 5 -1.31 -22.02 -3.96
C HIS A 5 -2.29 -21.35 -4.93
N LEU A 6 -1.85 -20.25 -5.58
CA LEU A 6 -2.69 -19.28 -6.31
C LEU A 6 -3.55 -19.88 -7.42
N GLY A 7 -2.99 -20.74 -8.29
CA GLY A 7 -3.72 -21.32 -9.43
C GLY A 7 -4.98 -22.08 -9.01
N VAL A 8 -4.82 -23.04 -8.10
CA VAL A 8 -5.94 -23.87 -7.61
C VAL A 8 -6.89 -23.10 -6.68
N ALA A 9 -6.50 -21.95 -6.13
CA ALA A 9 -7.43 -21.05 -5.45
C ALA A 9 -8.34 -20.30 -6.45
N PHE A 10 -7.82 -19.93 -7.62
CA PHE A 10 -8.63 -19.43 -8.73
C PHE A 10 -9.58 -20.52 -9.26
N GLU A 11 -9.09 -21.73 -9.55
CA GLU A 11 -9.93 -22.88 -9.97
C GLU A 11 -11.09 -23.17 -9.00
N ARG A 12 -10.84 -23.09 -7.68
CA ARG A 12 -11.85 -23.38 -6.64
C ARG A 12 -12.80 -22.24 -6.30
N THR A 13 -12.65 -21.05 -6.90
CA THR A 13 -13.47 -19.88 -6.54
C THR A 13 -13.92 -19.00 -7.70
N GLY A 14 -13.29 -19.12 -8.87
CA GLY A 14 -13.40 -18.17 -9.98
C GLY A 14 -12.83 -16.77 -9.68
N ARG A 15 -12.22 -16.55 -8.50
CA ARG A 15 -11.77 -15.22 -8.05
C ARG A 15 -10.27 -15.06 -8.26
N VAL A 16 -9.89 -14.01 -8.97
CA VAL A 16 -8.47 -13.67 -9.19
C VAL A 16 -7.90 -12.99 -7.94
N LEU A 17 -7.07 -13.72 -7.20
CA LEU A 17 -6.22 -13.14 -6.17
C LEU A 17 -4.96 -12.54 -6.82
N ASN A 18 -4.67 -11.29 -6.47
CA ASN A 18 -3.44 -10.57 -6.83
C ASN A 18 -2.73 -10.15 -5.54
N VAL A 19 -1.40 -10.32 -5.48
CA VAL A 19 -0.55 -9.86 -4.36
C VAL A 19 0.70 -9.19 -4.92
N THR A 20 1.11 -8.05 -4.37
CA THR A 20 2.32 -7.32 -4.79
C THR A 20 3.49 -7.57 -3.85
N CYS A 21 4.65 -7.92 -4.39
CA CYS A 21 5.88 -8.03 -3.60
C CYS A 21 7.06 -7.36 -4.33
N THR A 22 7.92 -6.66 -3.60
CA THR A 22 9.17 -6.07 -4.13
C THR A 22 10.35 -6.95 -3.76
N PRO A 23 11.24 -7.34 -4.70
CA PRO A 23 12.45 -8.08 -4.35
C PRO A 23 13.51 -7.17 -3.70
N LEU A 24 14.18 -7.68 -2.68
CA LEU A 24 15.27 -7.00 -1.98
C LEU A 24 16.58 -7.06 -2.81
N GLY A 25 17.50 -6.10 -2.58
CA GLY A 25 18.86 -6.15 -3.15
C GLY A 25 19.04 -5.45 -4.51
N ARG A 26 18.01 -4.79 -5.06
CA ARG A 26 18.12 -3.96 -6.28
C ARG A 26 17.37 -2.63 -6.09
N LYS A 27 18.09 -1.50 -5.98
CA LYS A 27 17.51 -0.14 -5.79
C LYS A 27 16.34 0.14 -6.77
N TYR A 28 16.48 -0.31 -8.02
CA TYR A 28 15.54 -0.04 -9.10
C TYR A 28 14.54 -1.16 -9.45
N ALA A 29 14.51 -2.30 -8.75
CA ALA A 29 13.60 -3.40 -9.12
C ALA A 29 12.11 -3.03 -8.98
N ALA A 30 11.34 -3.26 -10.04
CA ALA A 30 9.89 -3.11 -10.01
C ALA A 30 9.25 -4.07 -8.99
N PRO A 31 8.10 -3.71 -8.37
CA PRO A 31 7.27 -4.69 -7.70
C PRO A 31 6.78 -5.75 -8.69
N LYS A 32 6.49 -6.96 -8.22
CA LYS A 32 5.93 -8.04 -9.04
C LYS A 32 4.51 -8.35 -8.59
N LEU A 33 3.57 -8.31 -9.53
CA LEU A 33 2.20 -8.80 -9.33
C LEU A 33 2.17 -10.33 -9.40
N LEU A 34 1.90 -10.97 -8.27
CA LEU A 34 1.73 -12.41 -8.12
C LEU A 34 0.24 -12.75 -8.25
N ASN A 35 -0.12 -13.52 -9.27
CA ASN A 35 -1.48 -14.00 -9.48
C ASN A 35 -1.49 -15.38 -10.16
N HIS A 36 -2.68 -15.91 -10.45
CA HIS A 36 -2.86 -17.23 -11.06
C HIS A 36 -2.20 -17.38 -12.46
N VAL A 37 -1.92 -16.29 -13.18
CA VAL A 37 -1.25 -16.30 -14.50
C VAL A 37 0.26 -16.18 -14.34
N THR A 38 0.74 -15.26 -13.49
CA THR A 38 2.18 -14.96 -13.33
C THR A 38 2.91 -15.88 -12.36
N ALA A 39 2.17 -16.57 -11.48
CA ALA A 39 2.71 -17.33 -10.37
C ALA A 39 1.74 -18.41 -9.81
N PRO A 40 1.13 -19.29 -10.63
CA PRO A 40 0.12 -20.26 -10.17
C PRO A 40 0.60 -21.15 -9.00
N ASP A 41 1.85 -21.59 -9.02
CA ASP A 41 2.47 -22.46 -7.99
C ASP A 41 2.79 -21.73 -6.67
N VAL A 42 2.74 -20.39 -6.62
CA VAL A 42 3.15 -19.64 -5.42
C VAL A 42 2.14 -19.81 -4.29
N ILE A 43 2.70 -20.07 -3.11
CA ILE A 43 1.96 -20.38 -1.89
C ILE A 43 1.42 -19.09 -1.28
N ILE A 44 0.10 -19.00 -1.17
CA ILE A 44 -0.67 -17.79 -0.85
C ILE A 44 -0.23 -17.17 0.48
N TRP A 45 -0.02 -17.98 1.53
CA TRP A 45 0.42 -17.45 2.83
C TRP A 45 1.83 -16.85 2.76
N SER A 46 2.73 -17.39 1.93
CA SER A 46 4.07 -16.83 1.77
C SER A 46 4.05 -15.52 0.96
N ALA A 47 3.14 -15.41 -0.03
CA ALA A 47 2.91 -14.17 -0.75
C ALA A 47 2.33 -13.07 0.15
N VAL A 48 1.32 -13.41 0.97
CA VAL A 48 0.71 -12.46 1.93
C VAL A 48 1.72 -12.00 2.98
N LEU A 49 2.53 -12.90 3.55
CA LEU A 49 3.56 -12.49 4.51
C LEU A 49 4.67 -11.65 3.84
N ALA A 50 5.16 -12.03 2.66
CA ALA A 50 6.14 -11.24 1.92
C ALA A 50 5.62 -9.84 1.52
N SER A 51 4.32 -9.72 1.23
CA SER A 51 3.65 -8.43 1.04
C SER A 51 3.50 -7.63 2.35
N ALA A 52 3.48 -8.28 3.52
CA ALA A 52 3.42 -7.61 4.82
C ALA A 52 4.81 -7.30 5.43
N CYS A 53 5.90 -7.68 4.77
CA CYS A 53 7.27 -7.43 5.21
C CYS A 53 7.67 -5.95 5.08
N LEU A 54 7.15 -5.13 6.01
CA LEU A 54 7.53 -3.74 6.23
C LEU A 54 8.87 -3.65 6.99
N PRO A 55 9.87 -2.90 6.51
CA PRO A 55 11.15 -2.74 7.20
C PRO A 55 10.94 -2.05 8.56
N GLY A 56 11.48 -2.67 9.61
CA GLY A 56 11.28 -2.24 11.00
C GLY A 56 10.11 -2.92 11.72
N VAL A 57 9.20 -3.61 11.00
CA VAL A 57 8.11 -4.41 11.60
C VAL A 57 8.35 -5.90 11.40
N LEU A 58 8.67 -6.32 10.17
CA LEU A 58 8.94 -7.72 9.82
C LEU A 58 10.18 -7.83 8.92
N PRO A 59 11.06 -8.82 9.14
CA PRO A 59 12.21 -9.05 8.27
C PRO A 59 11.75 -9.51 6.87
N PRO A 60 12.44 -9.11 5.78
CA PRO A 60 12.20 -9.64 4.44
C PRO A 60 12.31 -11.18 4.40
N MET A 61 11.48 -11.84 3.60
CA MET A 61 11.40 -13.31 3.55
C MET A 61 11.44 -13.88 2.13
N VAL A 62 11.78 -15.16 1.99
CA VAL A 62 11.76 -15.87 0.69
C VAL A 62 10.33 -16.31 0.37
N LEU A 63 9.84 -15.96 -0.84
CA LEU A 63 8.58 -16.49 -1.37
C LEU A 63 8.69 -18.00 -1.61
N LEU A 64 7.60 -18.74 -1.36
CA LEU A 64 7.57 -20.19 -1.57
C LEU A 64 6.64 -20.56 -2.72
N GLN A 65 7.09 -21.50 -3.56
CA GLN A 65 6.29 -22.16 -4.59
C GLN A 65 6.14 -23.64 -4.26
N LYS A 66 5.14 -24.30 -4.85
CA LYS A 66 4.97 -25.75 -4.74
C LYS A 66 4.84 -26.39 -6.12
N THR A 67 5.91 -27.06 -6.56
CA THR A 67 6.03 -27.68 -7.88
C THR A 67 6.26 -29.19 -7.70
N GLY A 68 5.56 -30.03 -8.47
CA GLY A 68 5.68 -31.50 -8.36
C GLY A 68 5.31 -32.08 -6.98
N GLY A 69 4.54 -31.36 -6.17
CA GLY A 69 4.21 -31.74 -4.79
C GLY A 69 5.18 -31.21 -3.72
N VAL A 70 6.41 -30.85 -4.09
CA VAL A 70 7.46 -30.37 -3.19
C VAL A 70 7.38 -28.85 -3.01
N VAL A 71 7.63 -28.35 -1.79
CA VAL A 71 7.73 -26.90 -1.51
C VAL A 71 9.18 -26.44 -1.74
N GLN A 72 9.37 -25.37 -2.51
CA GLN A 72 10.67 -24.84 -2.89
C GLN A 72 10.67 -23.30 -2.86
N ALA A 73 11.85 -22.69 -2.88
CA ALA A 73 12.00 -21.24 -2.97
C ALA A 73 11.60 -20.71 -4.36
N TYR A 74 10.73 -19.71 -4.41
CA TYR A 74 10.34 -19.06 -5.66
C TYR A 74 11.55 -18.43 -6.34
N THR A 75 11.74 -18.70 -7.64
CA THR A 75 12.90 -18.25 -8.43
C THR A 75 14.26 -18.85 -8.00
N GLY A 76 14.30 -19.80 -7.06
CA GLY A 76 15.45 -20.67 -6.73
C GLY A 76 16.74 -20.02 -6.17
N SER A 77 16.87 -18.70 -6.26
CA SER A 77 18.12 -17.94 -6.09
C SER A 77 18.20 -17.15 -4.78
N GLY A 78 17.44 -17.56 -3.76
CA GLY A 78 17.48 -16.94 -2.42
C GLY A 78 16.96 -15.50 -2.35
N VAL A 79 16.27 -15.00 -3.38
CA VAL A 79 15.73 -13.64 -3.40
C VAL A 79 14.76 -13.44 -2.23
N LEU A 80 15.13 -12.53 -1.33
CA LEU A 80 14.26 -12.03 -0.27
C LEU A 80 13.26 -11.02 -0.85
N TRP A 81 12.06 -11.01 -0.31
CA TRP A 81 10.95 -10.16 -0.73
C TRP A 81 10.45 -9.31 0.43
N ARG A 82 9.96 -8.12 0.10
CA ARG A 82 9.35 -7.14 0.98
C ARG A 82 8.06 -6.59 0.38
N ASP A 83 7.37 -5.74 1.13
CA ASP A 83 6.12 -5.10 0.72
C ASP A 83 6.22 -4.38 -0.66
N GLY A 84 5.13 -4.44 -1.43
CA GLY A 84 4.90 -3.69 -2.66
C GLY A 84 4.65 -2.19 -2.47
N SER A 85 4.11 -1.79 -1.30
CA SER A 85 3.77 -0.39 -0.96
C SER A 85 4.97 0.57 -1.02
N PHE A 86 6.20 0.05 -0.93
CA PHE A 86 7.43 0.85 -1.08
C PHE A 86 7.63 1.43 -2.48
N ARG A 87 6.91 0.94 -3.49
CA ARG A 87 7.05 1.39 -4.89
C ARG A 87 5.72 1.67 -5.56
N ASN A 88 4.74 0.79 -5.40
CA ASN A 88 3.42 0.96 -6.00
C ASN A 88 2.36 0.14 -5.23
N ASP A 89 1.80 0.76 -4.19
CA ASP A 89 0.72 0.25 -3.32
C ASP A 89 -0.52 -0.18 -4.13
N ILE A 90 -0.80 0.50 -5.25
CA ILE A 90 -1.90 0.18 -6.16
C ILE A 90 -1.34 -0.02 -7.59
N PRO A 91 -1.11 -1.26 -8.05
CA PRO A 91 -0.60 -1.56 -9.40
C PRO A 91 -1.66 -1.38 -10.49
N SER A 92 -2.37 -0.25 -10.51
CA SER A 92 -3.53 0.01 -11.36
C SER A 92 -3.25 -0.05 -12.87
N HIS A 93 -2.02 0.24 -13.29
CA HIS A 93 -1.58 0.04 -14.67
C HIS A 93 -1.42 -1.44 -15.02
N GLU A 94 -0.79 -2.24 -14.15
CA GLU A 94 -0.60 -3.68 -14.36
C GLU A 94 -1.94 -4.44 -14.29
N LEU A 95 -2.85 -4.04 -13.39
CA LEU A 95 -4.21 -4.58 -13.32
C LEU A 95 -5.04 -4.25 -14.57
N ARG A 96 -4.83 -3.07 -15.18
CA ARG A 96 -5.42 -2.73 -16.49
C ARG A 96 -4.82 -3.58 -17.62
N ALA A 97 -3.50 -3.69 -17.67
CA ALA A 97 -2.81 -4.44 -18.72
C ALA A 97 -3.04 -5.96 -18.66
N SER A 98 -3.11 -6.55 -17.46
CA SER A 98 -3.20 -8.01 -17.27
C SER A 98 -4.62 -8.55 -17.06
N LEU A 99 -5.54 -7.72 -16.57
CA LEU A 99 -6.90 -8.15 -16.17
C LEU A 99 -8.01 -7.19 -16.67
N ASN A 100 -7.68 -6.22 -17.55
CA ASN A 100 -8.62 -5.25 -18.13
C ASN A 100 -9.47 -4.48 -17.09
N VAL A 101 -8.92 -4.21 -15.91
CA VAL A 101 -9.66 -3.62 -14.78
C VAL A 101 -9.93 -2.12 -15.02
N GLN A 102 -11.11 -1.80 -15.54
CA GLN A 102 -11.51 -0.42 -15.81
C GLN A 102 -11.62 0.41 -14.52
N PHE A 103 -12.36 -0.07 -13.53
CA PHE A 103 -12.64 0.62 -12.27
C PHE A 103 -11.93 -0.04 -11.08
N THR A 104 -11.35 0.76 -10.19
CA THR A 104 -10.72 0.27 -8.95
C THR A 104 -11.36 0.89 -7.71
N VAL A 105 -11.89 0.05 -6.82
CA VAL A 105 -12.23 0.43 -5.44
C VAL A 105 -11.04 0.07 -4.56
N VAL A 106 -10.53 1.04 -3.81
CA VAL A 106 -9.31 0.91 -2.99
C VAL A 106 -9.63 1.25 -1.55
N SER A 107 -9.25 0.38 -0.62
CA SER A 107 -9.28 0.67 0.83
C SER A 107 -7.90 1.11 1.28
N GLN A 108 -7.72 2.40 1.57
CA GLN A 108 -6.44 2.96 2.01
C GLN A 108 -6.32 2.90 3.53
N VAL A 109 -5.56 1.93 4.02
CA VAL A 109 -5.30 1.70 5.46
C VAL A 109 -3.97 2.33 5.91
N ASN A 110 -3.10 2.69 4.97
CA ASN A 110 -1.75 3.21 5.23
C ASN A 110 -1.77 4.55 6.01
N PRO A 111 -1.25 4.64 7.25
CA PRO A 111 -1.40 5.83 8.10
C PRO A 111 -0.70 7.09 7.55
N HIS A 112 0.39 6.91 6.81
CA HIS A 112 1.14 8.02 6.22
C HIS A 112 0.34 8.72 5.10
N VAL A 113 -0.54 7.99 4.39
CA VAL A 113 -1.36 8.51 3.30
C VAL A 113 -2.36 9.55 3.83
N THR A 114 -3.00 9.24 4.96
CA THR A 114 -4.01 10.09 5.62
C THR A 114 -3.49 11.50 5.94
N LEU A 115 -2.19 11.66 6.21
CA LEU A 115 -1.57 12.95 6.53
C LEU A 115 -1.41 13.87 5.30
N PHE A 116 -1.21 13.31 4.11
CA PHE A 116 -0.91 14.05 2.87
C PHE A 116 -2.10 14.18 1.92
N PHE A 117 -3.24 13.57 2.24
CA PHE A 117 -4.50 13.89 1.59
C PHE A 117 -4.94 15.33 1.88
N TYR A 118 -5.75 15.86 0.97
CA TYR A 118 -6.36 17.19 1.07
C TYR A 118 -7.67 17.16 0.28
N ASP A 119 -8.76 16.91 0.99
CA ASP A 119 -10.11 16.83 0.42
C ASP A 119 -10.68 18.26 0.27
N ARG A 120 -10.51 18.85 -0.93
CA ARG A 120 -10.78 20.28 -1.21
C ARG A 120 -12.17 20.75 -0.76
N ASP A 121 -13.16 19.88 -0.93
CA ASP A 121 -14.59 20.19 -0.78
C ASP A 121 -15.19 19.56 0.50
N GLY A 122 -14.34 18.95 1.34
CA GLY A 122 -14.74 18.16 2.50
C GLY A 122 -15.02 16.69 2.16
N ALA A 123 -15.34 15.90 3.19
CA ALA A 123 -15.73 14.51 3.01
C ALA A 123 -17.26 14.41 2.77
N ILE A 124 -17.70 13.35 2.09
CA ILE A 124 -19.13 13.07 1.90
C ILE A 124 -19.82 13.03 3.28
N GLY A 125 -20.87 13.84 3.45
CA GLY A 125 -21.62 13.99 4.71
C GLY A 125 -20.98 14.92 5.76
N GLN A 126 -19.76 15.44 5.55
CA GLN A 126 -19.08 16.35 6.47
C GLN A 126 -18.42 17.53 5.71
N PRO A 127 -19.18 18.63 5.46
CA PRO A 127 -18.60 19.84 4.86
C PRO A 127 -17.52 20.44 5.77
N PRO A 128 -16.51 21.14 5.20
CA PRO A 128 -15.37 21.65 5.97
C PRO A 128 -15.82 22.58 7.11
N ALA A 129 -15.19 22.42 8.27
CA ALA A 129 -15.69 22.93 9.55
C ALA A 129 -15.88 24.47 9.56
N ARG A 130 -17.14 24.90 9.45
CA ARG A 130 -17.55 26.32 9.36
C ARG A 130 -17.50 27.02 10.74
N ARG A 131 -16.33 27.09 11.36
CA ARG A 131 -16.12 27.72 12.67
C ARG A 131 -16.19 29.25 12.62
N LEU A 132 -17.42 29.75 12.76
CA LEU A 132 -17.82 30.95 13.49
C LEU A 132 -16.86 32.16 13.52
N SER A 133 -16.94 33.02 12.50
CA SER A 133 -17.01 34.50 12.65
C SER A 133 -17.27 35.14 11.28
N SER A 134 -17.63 36.43 11.27
CA SER A 134 -18.05 37.15 10.06
C SER A 134 -16.85 37.68 9.25
N VAL A 135 -17.15 38.21 8.05
CA VAL A 135 -16.26 38.94 7.12
C VAL A 135 -15.16 38.12 6.45
N TRP A 136 -14.38 37.30 7.15
CA TRP A 136 -13.27 36.53 6.54
C TRP A 136 -13.51 35.02 6.59
N ARG A 137 -13.21 34.31 5.49
CA ARG A 137 -13.16 32.84 5.46
C ARG A 137 -11.92 32.35 6.23
N GLY A 138 -11.94 32.40 7.57
CA GLY A 138 -10.78 32.07 8.41
C GLY A 138 -10.19 30.67 8.16
N GLY A 139 -11.03 29.69 7.84
CA GLY A 139 -10.58 28.37 7.42
C GLY A 139 -9.98 28.31 6.01
N PHE A 140 -10.37 29.20 5.09
CA PHE A 140 -9.89 29.16 3.69
C PHE A 140 -8.44 29.60 3.55
N VAL A 141 -8.03 30.69 4.23
CA VAL A 141 -6.63 31.14 4.15
C VAL A 141 -5.69 30.14 4.80
N LEU A 142 -6.06 29.60 5.97
CA LEU A 142 -5.27 28.59 6.67
C LEU A 142 -5.22 27.25 5.90
N SER A 143 -6.33 26.80 5.33
CA SER A 143 -6.39 25.57 4.54
C SER A 143 -5.72 25.73 3.16
N ALA A 144 -5.76 26.91 2.55
CA ALA A 144 -4.98 27.23 1.36
C ALA A 144 -3.47 27.29 1.65
N LEU A 145 -3.06 27.80 2.82
CA LEU A 145 -1.66 27.76 3.28
C LEU A 145 -1.22 26.32 3.58
N GLU A 146 -2.07 25.51 4.21
CA GLU A 146 -1.83 24.07 4.42
C GLU A 146 -1.69 23.33 3.07
N HIS A 147 -2.56 23.62 2.11
CA HIS A 147 -2.50 23.06 0.75
C HIS A 147 -1.23 23.49 0.02
N PHE A 148 -0.87 24.78 0.08
CA PHE A 148 0.34 25.34 -0.49
C PHE A 148 1.59 24.68 0.12
N LEU A 149 1.65 24.57 1.44
CA LEU A 149 2.75 23.90 2.14
C LEU A 149 2.83 22.40 1.79
N LYS A 150 1.69 21.70 1.71
CA LYS A 150 1.63 20.29 1.23
C LYS A 150 2.09 20.15 -0.23
N LEU A 151 1.81 21.13 -1.09
CA LEU A 151 2.28 21.17 -2.48
C LEU A 151 3.78 21.45 -2.58
N ASP A 152 4.30 22.42 -1.83
CA ASP A 152 5.73 22.74 -1.83
C ASP A 152 6.55 21.61 -1.19
N ILE A 153 6.10 20.99 -0.09
CA ILE A 153 6.73 19.78 0.46
C ILE A 153 6.76 18.66 -0.60
N ARG A 154 5.66 18.42 -1.33
CA ARG A 154 5.62 17.47 -2.45
C ARG A 154 6.48 17.87 -3.65
N LYS A 155 6.81 19.15 -3.82
CA LYS A 155 7.72 19.66 -4.87
C LYS A 155 9.17 19.45 -4.45
N TRP A 156 9.54 19.87 -3.24
CA TRP A 156 10.88 19.67 -2.68
C TRP A 156 11.23 18.18 -2.54
N LEU A 157 10.31 17.33 -2.07
CA LEU A 157 10.54 15.88 -2.02
C LEU A 157 10.76 15.25 -3.40
N ARG A 158 10.12 15.78 -4.47
CA ARG A 158 10.41 15.36 -5.85
C ARG A 158 11.80 15.82 -6.28
N LEU A 159 12.14 17.09 -6.09
CA LEU A 159 13.45 17.64 -6.44
C LEU A 159 14.60 16.92 -5.72
N LEU A 160 14.49 16.67 -4.41
CA LEU A 160 15.50 15.93 -3.65
C LEU A 160 15.64 14.47 -4.13
N ARG A 161 14.54 13.81 -4.51
CA ARG A 161 14.55 12.47 -5.13
C ARG A 161 15.22 12.50 -6.49
N ASP A 162 14.86 13.46 -7.35
CA ASP A 162 15.33 13.55 -8.74
C ASP A 162 16.80 14.00 -8.84
N LEU A 163 17.34 14.56 -7.75
CA LEU A 163 18.78 14.84 -7.56
C LEU A 163 19.52 13.72 -6.78
N ASP A 164 18.84 12.62 -6.41
CA ASP A 164 19.36 11.52 -5.57
C ASP A 164 19.95 11.98 -4.21
N LEU A 165 19.56 13.18 -3.72
CA LEU A 165 20.06 13.83 -2.51
C LEU A 165 19.35 13.41 -1.22
N VAL A 166 18.34 12.54 -1.29
CA VAL A 166 17.67 12.02 -0.09
C VAL A 166 18.61 11.06 0.64
N PRO A 167 18.98 11.31 1.91
CA PRO A 167 19.81 10.38 2.66
C PRO A 167 19.13 9.02 2.76
N LEU A 168 19.90 7.94 2.54
CA LEU A 168 19.44 6.55 2.53
C LEU A 168 19.07 6.07 3.95
N LEU A 169 17.99 6.60 4.51
CA LEU A 169 17.42 6.19 5.79
C LEU A 169 17.11 4.68 5.72
N PHE A 170 17.79 3.89 6.56
CA PHE A 170 17.75 2.42 6.53
C PHE A 170 18.08 1.78 5.16
N GLY A 171 18.88 2.46 4.33
CA GLY A 171 19.30 1.95 3.02
C GLY A 171 18.21 1.95 1.94
N GLN A 172 17.13 2.74 2.09
CA GLN A 172 15.99 2.70 1.18
C GLN A 172 15.47 4.09 0.77
N ASP A 173 14.93 4.17 -0.45
CA ASP A 173 14.40 5.39 -1.06
C ASP A 173 12.98 5.70 -0.54
N TRP A 174 12.84 6.11 0.73
CA TRP A 174 11.55 6.45 1.35
C TRP A 174 10.71 7.46 0.55
N SER A 175 11.36 8.28 -0.28
CA SER A 175 10.75 9.21 -1.24
C SER A 175 9.59 8.61 -2.04
N TYR A 176 9.65 7.32 -2.41
CA TYR A 176 8.57 6.66 -3.14
C TYR A 176 7.30 6.49 -2.30
N VAL A 177 7.42 6.29 -0.98
CA VAL A 177 6.27 6.16 -0.07
C VAL A 177 5.49 7.49 0.02
N TRP A 178 6.18 8.62 0.11
CA TRP A 178 5.54 9.94 0.23
C TRP A 178 5.02 10.53 -1.10
N LEU A 179 5.45 9.99 -2.24
CA LEU A 179 5.18 10.54 -3.58
C LEU A 179 4.25 9.67 -4.45
N GLN A 180 3.77 8.54 -3.92
CA GLN A 180 2.84 7.65 -4.62
C GLN A 180 1.44 8.26 -4.80
N LYS A 181 0.74 7.79 -5.85
CA LYS A 181 -0.69 8.06 -6.07
C LYS A 181 -1.50 6.95 -5.41
N PHE A 182 -2.00 7.22 -4.22
CA PHE A 182 -2.82 6.29 -3.43
C PHE A 182 -4.32 6.29 -3.83
N ASP A 183 -4.65 6.85 -5.00
CA ASP A 183 -6.02 7.00 -5.48
C ASP A 183 -6.44 5.91 -6.47
N GLY A 184 -7.60 5.32 -6.20
CA GLY A 184 -8.33 4.48 -7.14
C GLY A 184 -9.36 5.27 -7.96
N SER A 185 -10.28 4.55 -8.62
CA SER A 185 -11.53 5.15 -9.10
C SER A 185 -12.44 5.56 -7.94
N VAL A 186 -12.39 4.82 -6.82
CA VAL A 186 -13.02 5.16 -5.53
C VAL A 186 -12.04 4.81 -4.42
N THR A 187 -11.57 5.82 -3.68
CA THR A 187 -10.64 5.66 -2.55
C THR A 187 -11.39 5.76 -1.23
N VAL A 188 -11.58 4.63 -0.55
CA VAL A 188 -12.21 4.53 0.77
C VAL A 188 -11.13 4.61 1.85
N ARG A 189 -11.32 5.46 2.87
CA ARG A 189 -10.35 5.69 3.97
C ARG A 189 -11.04 5.60 5.33
N PRO A 190 -10.42 4.97 6.35
CA PRO A 190 -10.92 5.01 7.72
C PRO A 190 -10.69 6.40 8.33
N LYS A 191 -11.62 6.89 9.14
CA LYS A 191 -11.48 8.16 9.89
C LYS A 191 -10.69 7.95 11.19
N ALA A 192 -9.54 7.29 11.10
CA ALA A 192 -8.75 6.86 12.26
C ALA A 192 -7.83 7.96 12.81
N THR A 193 -7.81 8.09 14.13
CA THR A 193 -6.90 8.95 14.90
C THR A 193 -5.51 8.30 15.01
N VAL A 194 -4.44 9.09 15.18
CA VAL A 194 -3.06 8.58 15.35
C VAL A 194 -2.95 7.53 16.48
N GLY A 195 -3.68 7.72 17.58
CA GLY A 195 -3.74 6.76 18.70
C GLY A 195 -4.44 5.44 18.38
N GLU A 196 -5.22 5.36 17.30
CA GLU A 196 -5.92 4.16 16.85
C GLU A 196 -5.05 3.36 15.88
N TYR A 197 -4.28 4.03 15.01
CA TYR A 197 -3.19 3.39 14.27
C TYR A 197 -2.15 2.72 15.18
N LEU A 198 -1.84 3.34 16.34
CA LEU A 198 -1.01 2.74 17.40
C LEU A 198 -1.65 1.53 18.11
N ARG A 199 -2.96 1.29 17.92
CA ARG A 199 -3.64 0.05 18.36
C ARG A 199 -3.66 -0.99 17.24
N LEU A 200 -3.80 -0.59 15.98
CA LEU A 200 -3.73 -1.49 14.80
C LEU A 200 -2.36 -2.18 14.65
N LEU A 201 -1.28 -1.57 15.15
CA LEU A 201 0.07 -2.15 15.18
C LEU A 201 0.33 -3.10 16.37
N ARG A 202 -0.69 -3.44 17.18
CA ARG A 202 -0.58 -4.42 18.27
C ARG A 202 -1.22 -5.74 17.85
N ASP A 203 -0.66 -6.86 18.33
CA ASP A 203 -1.16 -8.19 18.00
C ASP A 203 -2.66 -8.36 18.33
N PRO A 204 -3.46 -8.91 17.39
CA PRO A 204 -4.88 -9.11 17.61
C PRO A 204 -5.12 -10.20 18.66
N THR A 205 -5.69 -9.82 19.80
CA THR A 205 -6.17 -10.80 20.78
C THR A 205 -7.40 -11.55 20.22
N ARG A 206 -7.62 -12.80 20.66
CA ARG A 206 -8.59 -13.74 20.06
C ARG A 206 -10.04 -13.24 19.93
N TRP A 207 -10.41 -12.16 20.60
CA TRP A 207 -11.74 -11.56 20.59
C TRP A 207 -11.76 -10.11 20.08
N ALA A 208 -10.60 -9.48 19.92
CA ALA A 208 -10.46 -8.13 19.37
C ALA A 208 -10.49 -8.18 17.83
N GLY A 209 -11.62 -8.61 17.27
CA GLY A 209 -11.94 -8.33 15.87
C GLY A 209 -12.01 -6.81 15.70
N CYS A 210 -10.94 -6.20 15.21
CA CYS A 210 -10.82 -4.75 15.06
C CYS A 210 -11.64 -4.26 13.86
N TRP A 211 -12.97 -4.33 14.01
CA TRP A 211 -13.90 -3.60 13.18
C TRP A 211 -13.70 -2.11 13.45
N ILE A 212 -12.89 -1.47 12.60
CA ILE A 212 -12.95 -0.02 12.45
C ILE A 212 -14.37 0.28 11.99
N GLY A 213 -15.14 0.98 12.84
CA GLY A 213 -16.51 1.37 12.51
C GLY A 213 -16.52 2.27 11.29
N TRP A 214 -17.41 1.96 10.34
CA TRP A 214 -17.65 2.74 9.12
C TRP A 214 -18.69 3.84 9.37
#